data_AF-A0A2T0LK55-F1
#
_entry.id   AF-A0A2T0LK55-F1
#
_cell.length_a   1.000
_cell.length_b   1.000
_cell.length_c   1.000
_cell.angle_alpha   90.00
_cell.angle_beta   90.00
_cell.angle_gamma   90.00
#
_symmetry.space_group_name_H-M   'P 1'
#
loop_
_entity.id
_entity.type
_entity.pdbx_description
1 polymer ?
#
loop_
_entity_poly.entity_id
_entity_poly.type
_entity_poly.pdbx_seq_one_letter_code
_entity_poly.pdbx_strand_id
1 'polypeptide(L)'
;MITPASSPSPSTLKRSPRSRRASAPPLDRLIISLAAIHAARPKAIRELQLDDVDLGNRRFTIAGRTRPLDELTRQVLLQWLDYRNHRWPSTANQHLLINKQSAMETGPVSKVWMTESFRGQAATLERLRVHRQLDEALVTGADPLHLATVFGLDPKTAIRYAESARVLLAAAAEEHEIE
;
A
#
# COMPACT_ATOMS: atom_id res chain seq x y z
N MET A 1 69.20 18.15 -11.11
CA MET A 1 68.52 17.18 -10.23
C MET A 1 68.13 17.92 -8.97
N ILE A 2 66.84 18.05 -8.66
CA ILE A 2 66.22 18.27 -7.33
C ILE A 2 64.71 18.30 -7.58
N THR A 3 63.98 17.39 -6.92
CA THR A 3 62.52 17.35 -6.79
C THR A 3 62.03 18.41 -5.79
N PRO A 4 60.79 18.92 -5.94
CA PRO A 4 59.86 18.88 -4.81
C PRO A 4 58.48 18.38 -5.24
N ALA A 5 57.91 17.39 -4.54
CA ALA A 5 57.15 17.53 -3.29
C ALA A 5 55.72 18.03 -3.53
N SER A 6 54.82 17.07 -3.47
CA SER A 6 53.36 17.18 -3.56
C SER A 6 52.77 17.89 -2.34
N SER A 7 51.76 18.71 -2.55
CA SER A 7 50.75 19.08 -1.54
C SER A 7 49.42 19.37 -2.26
N PRO A 8 48.30 18.74 -1.86
CA PRO A 8 47.02 18.85 -2.56
C PRO A 8 46.18 20.04 -2.05
N SER A 9 45.59 20.80 -2.98
CA SER A 9 44.57 21.82 -2.69
C SER A 9 43.15 21.23 -2.67
N PRO A 10 42.19 21.92 -2.02
CA PRO A 10 41.12 21.26 -1.26
C PRO A 10 39.79 21.14 -2.03
N SER A 11 39.00 20.17 -1.57
CA SER A 11 37.53 20.21 -1.55
C SER A 11 36.80 20.49 -2.87
N THR A 12 36.70 19.46 -3.72
CA THR A 12 35.44 19.24 -4.43
C THR A 12 34.59 18.31 -3.58
N LEU A 13 33.67 18.92 -2.82
CA LEU A 13 32.58 18.25 -2.15
C LEU A 13 31.80 17.45 -3.20
N LYS A 14 32.17 16.20 -3.39
CA LYS A 14 31.45 15.22 -4.20
C LYS A 14 30.11 15.07 -3.51
N ARG A 15 29.10 15.82 -4.00
CA ARG A 15 27.71 15.70 -3.57
C ARG A 15 27.39 14.21 -3.55
N SER A 16 27.28 13.65 -2.35
CA SER A 16 26.78 12.30 -2.15
C SER A 16 25.50 12.16 -2.97
N PRO A 17 25.33 11.10 -3.77
CA PRO A 17 24.04 10.87 -4.37
C PRO A 17 23.07 10.71 -3.20
N ARG A 18 22.23 11.73 -2.98
CA ARG A 18 21.00 11.58 -2.22
C ARG A 18 20.40 10.27 -2.72
N SER A 19 20.24 9.31 -1.83
CA SER A 19 19.54 8.06 -2.07
C SER A 19 18.12 8.43 -2.45
N ARG A 20 17.91 8.75 -3.73
CA ARG A 20 16.62 8.76 -4.36
C ARG A 20 16.23 7.29 -4.32
N ARG A 21 15.55 6.87 -3.24
CA ARG A 21 14.83 5.60 -3.20
C ARG A 21 14.19 5.50 -4.57
N ALA A 22 14.61 4.51 -5.35
CA ALA A 22 14.08 4.29 -6.68
C ALA A 22 12.56 4.40 -6.53
N SER A 23 11.95 5.33 -7.28
CA SER A 23 10.51 5.50 -7.24
C SER A 23 9.95 4.13 -7.58
N ALA A 24 9.36 3.44 -6.59
CA ALA A 24 8.74 2.16 -6.84
C ALA A 24 7.80 2.34 -8.06
N PRO A 25 7.80 1.41 -9.03
CA PRO A 25 6.97 1.54 -10.21
C PRO A 25 5.52 1.85 -9.78
N PRO A 26 4.76 2.67 -10.53
CA PRO A 26 3.44 3.18 -10.10
C PRO A 26 2.50 2.08 -9.56
N LEU A 27 2.64 0.88 -10.09
CA LEU A 27 1.96 -0.35 -9.67
C LEU A 27 2.23 -0.75 -8.21
N ASP A 28 3.49 -0.76 -7.78
CA ASP A 28 3.87 -1.17 -6.42
C ASP A 28 3.31 -0.18 -5.39
N ARG A 29 3.39 1.11 -5.70
CA ARG A 29 2.81 2.17 -4.85
C ARG A 29 1.31 2.02 -4.73
N LEU A 30 0.61 1.68 -5.81
CA LEU A 30 -0.82 1.44 -5.79
C LEU A 30 -1.16 0.26 -4.87
N ILE A 31 -0.45 -0.86 -5.03
CA ILE A 31 -0.65 -2.06 -4.23
C ILE A 31 -0.38 -1.78 -2.75
N ILE A 32 0.73 -1.10 -2.44
CA ILE A 32 1.07 -0.70 -1.07
C ILE A 32 0.00 0.21 -0.50
N SER A 33 -0.51 1.19 -1.26
CA SER A 33 -1.56 2.11 -0.80
C SER A 33 -2.88 1.38 -0.52
N LEU A 34 -3.29 0.46 -1.39
CA LEU A 34 -4.46 -0.38 -1.18
C LEU A 34 -4.31 -1.28 0.07
N ALA A 35 -3.13 -1.85 0.30
CA ALA A 35 -2.87 -2.67 1.47
C ALA A 35 -2.76 -1.84 2.77
N ALA A 36 -2.06 -0.70 2.73
CA ALA A 36 -1.75 0.10 3.91
C ALA A 36 -2.89 1.01 4.34
N ILE A 37 -3.62 1.62 3.41
CA ILE A 37 -4.67 2.60 3.73
C ILE A 37 -6.02 1.90 3.80
N HIS A 38 -6.25 0.96 2.89
CA HIS A 38 -7.53 0.27 2.76
C HIS A 38 -7.51 -1.14 3.37
N ALA A 39 -6.40 -1.58 3.97
CA ALA A 39 -6.26 -2.94 4.52
C ALA A 39 -6.73 -4.04 3.54
N ALA A 40 -6.54 -3.80 2.24
CA ALA A 40 -7.02 -4.70 1.21
C ALA A 40 -6.20 -6.00 1.19
N ARG A 41 -6.87 -7.14 1.02
CA ARG A 41 -6.20 -8.44 0.92
C ARG A 41 -5.54 -8.58 -0.45
N PRO A 42 -4.37 -9.24 -0.57
CA PRO A 42 -3.69 -9.43 -1.85
C PRO A 42 -4.58 -10.06 -2.95
N LYS A 43 -5.46 -11.00 -2.56
CA LYS A 43 -6.44 -11.59 -3.47
C LYS A 43 -7.42 -10.54 -4.01
N ALA A 44 -7.98 -9.70 -3.13
CA ALA A 44 -8.94 -8.67 -3.50
C ALA A 44 -8.30 -7.54 -4.33
N ILE A 45 -7.05 -7.18 -4.01
CA ILE A 45 -6.27 -6.20 -4.79
C ILE A 45 -6.09 -6.68 -6.24
N ARG A 46 -5.80 -7.98 -6.41
CA ARG A 46 -5.58 -8.58 -7.72
C ARG A 46 -6.87 -8.73 -8.54
N GLU A 47 -8.00 -8.98 -7.88
CA GLU A 47 -9.30 -9.19 -8.52
C GLU A 47 -10.03 -7.88 -8.82
N LEU A 48 -9.49 -6.74 -8.39
CA LEU A 48 -10.07 -5.41 -8.61
C LEU A 48 -10.08 -5.07 -10.10
N GLN A 49 -11.23 -4.63 -10.61
CA GLN A 49 -11.42 -4.24 -12.00
C GLN A 49 -11.50 -2.72 -12.17
N LEU A 50 -11.46 -2.26 -13.42
CA LEU A 50 -11.63 -0.84 -13.74
C LEU A 50 -13.02 -0.32 -13.33
N ASP A 51 -14.07 -1.12 -13.55
CA ASP A 51 -15.46 -0.76 -13.23
C ASP A 51 -15.73 -0.71 -11.72
N ASP A 52 -14.88 -1.35 -10.91
CA ASP A 52 -14.94 -1.25 -9.46
C ASP A 52 -14.47 0.13 -8.94
N VAL A 53 -13.82 0.93 -9.79
CA VAL A 53 -13.28 2.24 -9.42
C VAL A 53 -14.17 3.35 -9.98
N ASP A 54 -14.79 4.11 -9.08
CA ASP A 54 -15.52 5.32 -9.40
C ASP A 54 -14.66 6.55 -9.04
N LEU A 55 -13.88 7.01 -10.03
CA LEU A 55 -13.05 8.21 -9.87
C LEU A 55 -13.88 9.48 -9.69
N GLY A 56 -15.10 9.53 -10.23
CA GLY A 56 -15.99 10.70 -10.16
C GLY A 56 -16.52 10.91 -8.74
N ASN A 57 -16.97 9.84 -8.10
CA ASN A 57 -17.46 9.88 -6.72
C ASN A 57 -16.36 9.65 -5.67
N ARG A 58 -15.10 9.44 -6.11
CA ARG A 58 -13.96 9.11 -5.24
C ARG A 58 -14.27 7.88 -4.38
N ARG A 59 -14.77 6.82 -5.01
CA ARG A 59 -15.10 5.57 -4.35
C ARG A 59 -14.53 4.40 -5.14
N PHE A 60 -14.31 3.29 -4.46
CA PHE A 60 -14.00 2.04 -5.13
C PHE A 60 -14.61 0.87 -4.38
N THR A 61 -14.95 -0.19 -5.09
CA THR A 61 -15.56 -1.40 -4.53
C THR A 61 -14.52 -2.50 -4.48
N ILE A 62 -14.15 -2.93 -3.28
CA ILE A 62 -13.15 -4.00 -3.11
C ILE A 62 -13.74 -5.12 -2.26
N ALA A 63 -13.65 -6.35 -2.78
CA ALA A 63 -14.27 -7.53 -2.17
C ALA A 63 -15.75 -7.30 -1.80
N GLY A 64 -16.50 -6.66 -2.70
CA GLY A 64 -17.94 -6.36 -2.53
C GLY A 64 -18.26 -5.20 -1.59
N ARG A 65 -17.24 -4.45 -1.12
CA ARG A 65 -17.43 -3.30 -0.21
C ARG A 65 -16.98 -2.01 -0.86
N THR A 66 -17.90 -1.05 -0.96
CA THR A 66 -17.58 0.28 -1.47
C THR A 66 -16.95 1.15 -0.39
N ARG A 67 -15.78 1.70 -0.66
CA ARG A 67 -14.99 2.53 0.25
C ARG A 67 -14.67 3.88 -0.38
N PRO A 68 -14.53 4.94 0.42
CA PRO A 68 -13.99 6.20 -0.07
C PRO A 68 -12.54 6.00 -0.50
N LEU A 69 -12.18 6.60 -1.63
CA LEU A 69 -10.83 6.63 -2.15
C LEU A 69 -10.12 7.88 -1.57
N ASP A 70 -9.13 7.65 -0.72
CA ASP A 70 -8.33 8.73 -0.16
C ASP A 70 -7.50 9.43 -1.25
N GLU A 71 -7.04 10.64 -0.96
CA GLU A 71 -6.35 11.47 -1.94
C GLU A 71 -5.02 10.87 -2.42
N LEU A 72 -4.25 10.23 -1.53
CA LEU A 72 -2.99 9.61 -1.90
C LEU A 72 -3.21 8.41 -2.83
N THR A 73 -4.13 7.51 -2.45
CA THR A 73 -4.45 6.36 -3.31
C THR A 73 -5.03 6.82 -4.64
N ARG A 74 -5.85 7.87 -4.67
CA ARG A 74 -6.37 8.45 -5.92
C ARG A 74 -5.26 8.94 -6.85
N GLN A 75 -4.29 9.70 -6.31
CA GLN A 75 -3.18 10.21 -7.11
C GLN A 75 -2.31 9.09 -7.70
N VAL A 76 -2.02 8.07 -6.91
CA VAL A 76 -1.23 6.92 -7.36
C VAL A 76 -2.01 6.08 -8.38
N LEU A 77 -3.33 5.93 -8.17
CA LEU A 77 -4.23 5.25 -9.10
C LEU A 77 -4.27 5.94 -10.47
N LEU A 78 -4.38 7.27 -10.50
CA LEU A 78 -4.36 8.02 -11.75
C LEU A 78 -3.02 7.86 -12.49
N GLN A 79 -1.90 7.92 -11.77
CA GLN A 79 -0.57 7.65 -12.37
C GLN A 79 -0.46 6.23 -12.95
N TRP A 80 -1.03 5.25 -12.26
CA TRP A 80 -1.06 3.87 -12.74
C TRP A 80 -1.94 3.73 -14.00
N LEU A 81 -3.14 4.32 -14.00
CA LEU A 81 -4.07 4.26 -15.14
C LEU A 81 -3.46 4.92 -16.38
N ASP A 82 -2.81 6.07 -16.20
CA ASP A 82 -2.10 6.77 -17.28
C ASP A 82 -0.97 5.90 -17.86
N TYR A 83 -0.12 5.34 -17.00
CA TYR A 83 0.95 4.42 -17.41
C TYR A 83 0.40 3.18 -18.13
N ARG A 84 -0.67 2.58 -17.60
CA ARG A 84 -1.33 1.40 -18.16
C ARG A 84 -1.86 1.68 -19.56
N ASN A 85 -2.54 2.82 -19.74
CA ASN A 85 -3.12 3.22 -21.02
C ASN A 85 -2.04 3.47 -22.08
N HIS A 86 -0.94 4.14 -21.71
CA HIS A 86 0.20 4.36 -22.61
C HIS A 86 0.91 3.06 -22.99
N ARG A 87 1.05 2.13 -22.04
CA ARG A 87 1.82 0.89 -22.24
C ARG A 87 1.03 -0.19 -23.00
N TRP A 88 -0.29 -0.24 -22.79
CA TRP A 88 -1.21 -1.22 -23.36
C TRP A 88 -2.55 -0.57 -23.77
N PRO A 89 -2.55 0.26 -24.83
CA PRO A 89 -3.75 1.02 -25.23
C PRO A 89 -4.90 0.13 -25.72
N SER A 90 -4.60 -1.07 -26.22
CA SER A 90 -5.57 -1.99 -26.84
C SER A 90 -5.81 -3.26 -26.01
N THR A 91 -5.51 -3.25 -24.71
CA THR A 91 -5.76 -4.43 -23.87
C THR A 91 -7.26 -4.63 -23.63
N ALA A 92 -7.74 -5.85 -23.84
CA ALA A 92 -9.11 -6.25 -23.49
C ALA A 92 -9.25 -6.62 -22.00
N ASN A 93 -8.16 -6.61 -21.24
CA ASN A 93 -8.19 -6.98 -19.82
C ASN A 93 -8.87 -5.87 -19.01
N GLN A 94 -9.91 -6.21 -18.25
CA GLN A 94 -10.63 -5.27 -17.38
C GLN A 94 -10.06 -5.18 -15.96
N HIS A 95 -9.11 -6.03 -15.60
CA HIS A 95 -8.44 -5.95 -14.31
C HIS A 95 -7.66 -4.66 -14.19
N LEU A 96 -7.75 -4.04 -13.01
CA LEU A 96 -7.04 -2.82 -12.69
C LEU A 96 -5.54 -3.06 -12.74
N LEU A 97 -5.08 -4.17 -12.12
CA LEU A 97 -3.68 -4.56 -12.12
C LEU A 97 -3.41 -5.50 -13.29
N ILE A 98 -2.49 -5.10 -14.15
CA ILE A 98 -2.01 -5.92 -15.27
C ILE A 98 -0.48 -5.86 -15.34
N ASN A 99 0.13 -6.93 -15.85
CA ASN A 99 1.53 -6.98 -16.21
C ASN A 99 1.67 -7.31 -17.71
N LYS A 100 2.90 -7.42 -18.22
CA LYS A 100 3.14 -7.68 -19.65
C LYS A 100 2.45 -8.96 -20.15
N GLN A 101 2.36 -10.00 -19.32
CA GLN A 101 1.71 -11.25 -19.67
C GLN A 101 0.19 -11.13 -19.58
N SER A 102 -0.34 -10.70 -18.43
CA SER A 102 -1.78 -10.61 -18.22
C SER A 102 -2.44 -9.55 -19.11
N ALA A 103 -1.69 -8.56 -19.61
CA ALA A 103 -2.20 -7.60 -20.59
C ALA A 103 -2.65 -8.24 -21.91
N MET A 104 -2.11 -9.43 -22.25
CA MET A 104 -2.49 -10.23 -23.42
C MET A 104 -3.58 -11.26 -23.10
N GLU A 105 -3.98 -11.36 -21.84
CA GLU A 105 -5.02 -12.26 -21.33
C GLU A 105 -6.20 -11.42 -20.82
N THR A 106 -7.29 -12.08 -20.41
CA THR A 106 -8.44 -11.43 -19.75
C THR A 106 -8.48 -11.69 -18.24
N GLY A 107 -7.56 -12.53 -17.74
CA GLY A 107 -7.48 -12.91 -16.33
C GLY A 107 -6.69 -11.92 -15.47
N PRO A 108 -6.82 -12.03 -14.14
CA PRO A 108 -6.02 -11.25 -13.21
C PRO A 108 -4.54 -11.64 -13.27
N VAL A 109 -3.65 -10.77 -12.79
CA VAL A 109 -2.22 -11.10 -12.59
C VAL A 109 -2.06 -12.37 -11.75
N SER A 110 -1.04 -13.19 -12.00
CA SER A 110 -0.91 -14.46 -11.26
C SER A 110 -0.67 -14.26 -9.75
N LYS A 111 -1.10 -15.25 -8.93
CA LYS A 111 -0.87 -15.22 -7.46
C LYS A 111 0.62 -15.18 -7.14
N VAL A 112 1.39 -15.94 -7.91
CA VAL A 112 2.85 -16.05 -7.78
C VAL A 112 3.48 -14.71 -8.08
N TRP A 113 3.11 -14.05 -9.20
CA TRP A 113 3.58 -12.71 -9.53
C TRP A 113 3.26 -11.70 -8.42
N MET A 114 2.05 -11.73 -7.87
CA MET A 114 1.67 -10.85 -6.76
C MET A 114 2.51 -11.11 -5.51
N THR A 115 2.92 -12.35 -5.24
CA THR A 115 3.75 -12.68 -4.07
C THR A 115 5.23 -12.37 -4.31
N GLU A 116 5.72 -12.62 -5.51
CA GLU A 116 7.12 -12.42 -5.92
C GLU A 116 7.47 -10.94 -6.11
N SER A 117 6.55 -10.13 -6.62
CA SER A 117 6.75 -8.68 -6.77
C SER A 117 6.97 -8.00 -5.42
N PHE A 118 6.51 -8.63 -4.33
CA PHE A 118 6.78 -8.22 -2.96
C PHE A 118 7.63 -9.25 -2.21
N ARG A 119 8.43 -10.10 -2.85
CA ARG A 119 9.28 -11.02 -2.08
C ARG A 119 10.26 -10.21 -1.23
N GLY A 120 10.21 -10.36 0.11
CA GLY A 120 10.90 -9.48 1.08
C GLY A 120 10.05 -8.32 1.62
N GLN A 121 8.93 -7.99 0.96
CA GLN A 121 7.91 -7.01 1.36
C GLN A 121 6.48 -7.60 1.48
N ALA A 122 6.26 -8.89 1.23
CA ALA A 122 4.94 -9.52 1.27
C ALA A 122 4.49 -9.70 2.72
N ALA A 123 5.44 -10.04 3.60
CA ALA A 123 5.27 -9.88 5.04
C ALA A 123 4.95 -8.41 5.39
N THR A 124 5.48 -7.44 4.64
CA THR A 124 5.15 -6.02 4.80
C THR A 124 3.72 -5.72 4.40
N LEU A 125 3.14 -6.30 3.34
CA LEU A 125 1.73 -6.06 2.98
C LEU A 125 0.77 -6.57 4.04
N GLU A 126 0.97 -7.80 4.54
CA GLU A 126 0.16 -8.31 5.64
C GLU A 126 0.38 -7.51 6.93
N ARG A 127 1.62 -7.09 7.23
CA ARG A 127 1.89 -6.22 8.38
C ARG A 127 1.24 -4.85 8.26
N LEU A 128 1.30 -4.22 7.08
CA LEU A 128 0.63 -2.94 6.79
C LEU A 128 -0.88 -3.08 6.95
N ARG A 129 -1.44 -4.19 6.46
CA ARG A 129 -2.85 -4.52 6.63
C ARG A 129 -3.22 -4.61 8.11
N VAL A 130 -2.43 -5.35 8.90
CA VAL A 130 -2.64 -5.51 10.35
C VAL A 130 -2.48 -4.19 11.10
N HIS A 131 -1.45 -3.42 10.78
CA HIS A 131 -1.21 -2.11 11.37
C HIS A 131 -2.41 -1.19 11.13
N ARG A 132 -2.90 -1.11 9.89
CA ARG A 132 -4.07 -0.30 9.56
C ARG A 132 -5.34 -0.71 10.30
N GLN A 133 -5.57 -2.01 10.51
CA GLN A 133 -6.70 -2.50 11.31
C GLN A 133 -6.56 -2.09 12.78
N LEU A 134 -5.35 -2.16 13.32
CA LEU A 134 -5.07 -1.75 14.69
C LEU A 134 -5.23 -0.23 14.84
N ASP A 135 -4.71 0.56 13.91
CA ASP A 135 -4.86 2.01 13.92
C ASP A 135 -6.33 2.43 13.86
N GLU A 136 -7.15 1.76 13.04
CA GLU A 136 -8.61 1.99 13.03
C GLU A 136 -9.20 1.70 14.40
N ALA A 137 -8.83 0.56 14.99
CA ALA A 137 -9.34 0.15 16.29
C ALA A 137 -8.98 1.18 17.36
N LEU A 138 -7.77 1.73 17.35
CA LEU A 138 -7.34 2.77 18.28
C LEU A 138 -8.14 4.06 18.10
N VAL A 139 -8.39 4.49 16.86
CA VAL A 139 -9.15 5.71 16.55
C VAL A 139 -10.64 5.58 16.89
N THR A 140 -11.24 4.40 16.74
CA THR A 140 -12.68 4.20 16.94
C THR A 140 -13.04 3.57 18.29
N GLY A 141 -12.15 3.65 19.28
CA GLY A 141 -12.45 3.17 20.64
C GLY A 141 -12.53 1.65 20.78
N ALA A 142 -11.80 0.92 19.95
CA ALA A 142 -11.70 -0.53 19.96
C ALA A 142 -13.06 -1.24 19.81
N ASP A 143 -13.89 -0.76 18.89
CA ASP A 143 -15.16 -1.40 18.53
C ASP A 143 -14.95 -2.55 17.52
N PRO A 144 -15.19 -3.82 17.92
CA PRO A 144 -15.10 -4.96 17.02
C PRO A 144 -16.12 -4.92 15.87
N LEU A 145 -17.31 -4.36 16.10
CA LEU A 145 -18.37 -4.32 15.09
C LEU A 145 -17.99 -3.35 13.96
N HIS A 146 -17.40 -2.21 14.30
CA HIS A 146 -16.81 -1.29 13.35
C HIS A 146 -15.72 -1.96 12.50
N LEU A 147 -14.76 -2.64 13.13
CA LEU A 147 -13.69 -3.34 12.41
C LEU A 147 -14.20 -4.44 11.48
N ALA A 148 -15.19 -5.22 11.93
CA ALA A 148 -15.82 -6.26 11.12
C ALA A 148 -16.49 -5.64 9.89
N THR A 149 -17.21 -4.54 10.08
CA THR A 149 -17.93 -3.82 9.01
C THR A 149 -16.96 -3.19 8.00
N VAL A 150 -15.99 -2.40 8.46
CA VAL A 150 -15.08 -1.62 7.60
C VAL A 150 -14.15 -2.52 6.78
N PHE A 151 -13.62 -3.58 7.39
CA PHE A 151 -12.61 -4.42 6.75
C PHE A 151 -13.15 -5.77 6.27
N GLY A 152 -14.40 -6.14 6.62
CA GLY A 152 -14.97 -7.46 6.36
C GLY A 152 -14.19 -8.56 7.07
N LEU A 153 -13.91 -8.33 8.35
CA LEU A 153 -13.25 -9.33 9.19
C LEU A 153 -14.27 -10.34 9.69
N ASP A 154 -13.80 -11.57 9.89
CA ASP A 154 -14.53 -12.52 10.70
C ASP A 154 -14.70 -11.96 12.13
N PRO A 155 -15.87 -12.12 12.77
CA PRO A 155 -16.13 -11.57 14.10
C PRO A 155 -15.06 -11.92 15.14
N LYS A 156 -14.54 -13.15 15.14
CA LYS A 156 -13.48 -13.56 16.07
C LYS A 156 -12.18 -12.80 15.83
N THR A 157 -11.86 -12.53 14.58
CA THR A 157 -10.68 -11.73 14.21
C THR A 157 -10.86 -10.27 14.62
N ALA A 158 -12.05 -9.71 14.45
CA ALA A 158 -12.36 -8.35 14.84
C ALA A 158 -12.27 -8.16 16.37
N ILE A 159 -12.83 -9.10 17.15
CA ILE A 159 -12.73 -9.11 18.62
C ILE A 159 -11.27 -9.11 19.06
N ARG A 160 -10.44 -10.00 18.49
CA ARG A 160 -9.01 -10.08 18.85
C ARG A 160 -8.26 -8.75 18.63
N TYR A 161 -8.53 -8.06 17.53
CA TYR A 161 -7.89 -6.76 17.25
C TYR A 161 -8.41 -5.66 18.16
N ALA A 162 -9.71 -5.63 18.45
CA ALA A 162 -10.28 -4.72 19.43
C ALA A 162 -9.69 -4.93 20.83
N GLU A 163 -9.57 -6.17 21.30
CA GLU A 163 -8.91 -6.47 22.58
C GLU A 163 -7.46 -5.98 22.61
N SER A 164 -6.70 -6.21 21.53
CA SER A 164 -5.33 -5.70 21.41
C SER A 164 -5.27 -4.17 21.49
N ALA A 165 -6.22 -3.47 20.85
CA ALA A 165 -6.32 -2.02 20.93
C ALA A 165 -6.69 -1.52 22.33
N ARG A 166 -7.57 -2.21 23.06
CA ARG A 166 -7.94 -1.85 24.44
C ARG A 166 -6.73 -1.90 25.38
N VAL A 167 -5.90 -2.94 25.27
CA VAL A 167 -4.68 -3.05 26.07
C VAL A 167 -3.74 -1.88 25.81
N LEU A 168 -3.56 -1.50 24.54
CA LEU A 168 -2.71 -0.36 24.17
C LEU A 168 -3.28 0.99 24.64
N LEU A 169 -4.59 1.18 24.57
CA LEU A 169 -5.24 2.40 25.07
C LEU A 169 -5.13 2.52 26.60
N ALA A 170 -5.26 1.42 27.33
CA ALA A 170 -5.09 1.40 28.78
C ALA A 170 -3.65 1.77 29.18
N ALA A 171 -2.65 1.16 28.52
CA ALA A 171 -1.25 1.49 28.76
C ALA A 171 -0.94 2.96 28.48
N ALA A 172 -1.47 3.53 27.38
CA ALA A 172 -1.29 4.94 27.07
C ALA A 172 -1.97 5.88 28.07
N ALA A 173 -3.08 5.48 28.69
CA ALA A 173 -3.75 6.26 29.73
C ALA A 173 -2.94 6.25 31.04
N GLU A 174 -2.38 5.10 31.43
CA GLU A 174 -1.51 4.98 32.60
C GLU A 174 -0.24 5.84 32.48
N GLU A 175 0.33 5.98 31.27
CA GLU A 175 1.48 6.85 31.01
C GLU A 175 1.16 8.35 31.16
N HIS A 176 -0.05 8.79 30.80
CA HIS A 176 -0.47 10.19 30.92
C HIS A 176 -0.92 10.60 32.33
N GLU A 177 -1.16 9.65 33.25
CA GLU A 177 -1.47 9.94 34.66
C GLU A 177 -0.22 10.15 35.54
N ILE A 178 0.98 9.86 35.01
CA ILE A 178 2.26 9.92 35.74
C ILE A 178 3.06 11.21 35.45
N GLU A 179 2.59 12.06 34.54
CA GLU A 179 3.18 13.38 34.21
C GLU A 179 2.36 14.55 34.80
#